data_AF-A0AAW0TDW3-F1
#
_entry.id   AF-A0AAW0TDW3-F1
#
_cell.length_a   1.000
_cell.length_b   1.000
_cell.length_c   1.000
_cell.angle_alpha   90.00
_cell.angle_beta   90.00
_cell.angle_gamma   90.00
#
_symmetry.space_group_name_H-M   'P 1'
#
loop_
_entity.id
_entity.type
_entity.pdbx_description
1 polymer ?
#
loop_
_entity_poly.entity_id
_entity_poly.type
_entity_poly.pdbx_seq_one_letter_code
_entity_poly.pdbx_strand_id
1 'polypeptide(L)'
;MDLAANVRQFKDFLLLYNHISERCFNLCVNRFNDRELSSEENTCLDHCVGKHIHANHMIMSVYAELQPVYMQRRMDEMNKQLEAQQAAQEAAVVQAEQQQQQQQ
;
A
#
# COMPACT_ATOMS: atom_id res chain seq x y z
N MET A 1 -10.72 21.87 8.86
CA MET A 1 -10.61 20.40 8.99
C MET A 1 -11.18 19.79 7.72
N ASP A 2 -10.39 18.96 7.04
CA ASP A 2 -10.80 18.33 5.78
C ASP A 2 -11.71 17.12 6.06
N LEU A 3 -13.00 17.26 5.75
CA LEU A 3 -14.00 16.20 5.92
C LEU A 3 -13.66 14.95 5.09
N ALA A 4 -13.04 15.10 3.91
CA ALA A 4 -12.70 13.99 3.04
C ALA A 4 -11.62 13.09 3.66
N ALA A 5 -10.62 13.69 4.30
CA ALA A 5 -9.59 12.96 5.04
C ALA A 5 -10.17 12.17 6.22
N ASN A 6 -11.06 12.79 7.01
CA ASN A 6 -11.72 12.13 8.14
C ASN A 6 -12.60 10.96 7.70
N VAL A 7 -13.34 11.10 6.60
CA VAL A 7 -14.17 10.03 6.04
C VAL A 7 -13.30 8.87 5.56
N ARG A 8 -12.15 9.15 4.94
CA ARG A 8 -11.21 8.11 4.50
C ARG A 8 -10.64 7.34 5.69
N GLN A 9 -10.17 8.05 6.72
CA GLN A 9 -9.66 7.42 7.94
C GLN A 9 -10.72 6.53 8.61
N PHE A 10 -11.97 6.99 8.66
CA PHE A 10 -13.06 6.20 9.22
C PHE A 10 -13.34 4.94 8.39
N LYS A 11 -13.34 5.05 7.06
CA LYS A 11 -13.49 3.90 6.17
C LYS A 11 -12.37 2.88 6.40
N ASP A 12 -11.14 3.33 6.50
CA ASP A 12 -9.98 2.45 6.71
C ASP A 12 -10.05 1.75 8.07
N PHE A 13 -10.50 2.45 9.11
CA PHE A 13 -10.77 1.85 10.41
C PHE A 13 -11.84 0.75 10.35
N LEU A 14 -12.95 0.98 9.65
CA LEU A 14 -14.01 -0.03 9.52
C LEU A 14 -13.54 -1.26 8.74
N LEU A 15 -12.72 -1.07 7.71
CA LEU A 15 -12.11 -2.18 6.97
C LEU A 15 -11.20 -3.01 7.87
N LEU A 16 -10.36 -2.36 8.69
CA LEU A 16 -9.51 -3.03 9.66
C LEU A 16 -10.33 -3.77 10.72
N TYR A 17 -11.37 -3.14 11.27
CA TYR A 17 -12.26 -3.75 12.25
C TYR A 17 -12.87 -5.04 11.71
N ASN A 18 -13.50 -4.98 10.53
CA ASN A 18 -14.12 -6.15 9.90
C ASN A 18 -13.10 -7.28 9.67
N HIS A 19 -11.90 -6.93 9.19
CA HIS A 19 -10.85 -7.91 8.94
C HIS A 19 -10.37 -8.60 10.22
N ILE A 20 -10.16 -7.84 11.30
CA ILE A 20 -9.76 -8.38 12.60
C ILE A 20 -10.86 -9.28 13.16
N SER A 21 -12.11 -8.81 13.12
CA SER A 21 -13.26 -9.57 13.63
C SER A 21 -13.41 -10.91 12.94
N GLU A 22 -13.40 -10.94 11.60
CA GLU A 22 -13.50 -12.18 10.83
C GLU A 22 -12.33 -13.13 11.13
N ARG A 23 -11.10 -12.60 11.12
CA ARG A 23 -9.90 -13.42 11.33
C ARG A 23 -9.85 -14.01 12.72
N CYS A 24 -10.12 -13.22 13.76
CA CYS A 24 -10.07 -13.71 15.13
C CYS A 24 -11.22 -14.66 15.44
N PHE A 25 -12.40 -14.45 14.86
CA PHE A 25 -13.49 -15.43 14.93
C PHE A 25 -13.05 -16.79 14.35
N ASN A 26 -12.52 -16.81 13.13
CA ASN A 26 -12.10 -18.04 12.45
C ASN A 26 -10.92 -18.77 13.14
N LEU A 27 -10.10 -18.06 13.90
CA LEU A 27 -8.95 -18.65 14.62
C LEU A 27 -9.30 -19.13 16.03
N CYS A 28 -10.17 -18.39 16.74
CA CYS A 28 -10.40 -18.60 18.16
C CYS A 28 -11.72 -19.29 18.47
N VAL A 29 -12.80 -18.99 17.74
CA VAL A 29 -14.13 -19.53 18.04
C VAL A 29 -14.27 -20.90 17.38
N ASN A 30 -14.18 -21.95 18.18
CA ASN A 30 -14.16 -23.33 17.70
C ASN A 30 -15.15 -24.25 18.42
N ARG A 31 -15.77 -23.77 19.50
CA ARG A 31 -16.80 -24.52 20.22
C ARG A 31 -18.17 -23.93 19.93
N PHE A 32 -19.05 -24.76 19.37
CA PHE A 32 -20.42 -24.36 19.00
C PHE A 32 -21.48 -25.09 19.83
N ASN A 33 -21.11 -25.55 21.02
CA ASN A 33 -22.01 -26.31 21.90
C ASN A 33 -22.84 -25.41 22.82
N ASP A 34 -22.35 -24.20 23.08
CA ASP A 34 -22.96 -23.20 23.98
C ASP A 34 -23.06 -21.86 23.26
N ARG A 35 -23.98 -21.00 23.73
CA ARG A 35 -24.17 -19.64 23.16
C ARG A 35 -23.10 -18.65 23.64
N GLU A 36 -22.49 -18.93 24.78
CA GLU A 36 -21.47 -18.07 25.39
C GLU A 36 -20.07 -18.56 25.02
N LEU A 37 -19.14 -17.61 24.90
CA LEU A 37 -17.73 -17.93 24.66
C LEU A 37 -17.10 -18.53 25.91
N SER A 38 -16.33 -19.59 25.73
CA SER A 38 -15.54 -20.19 26.79
C SER A 38 -14.41 -19.25 27.26
N SER A 39 -13.87 -19.48 28.46
CA SER A 39 -12.73 -18.69 28.98
C SER A 39 -11.49 -18.79 28.08
N GLU A 40 -11.28 -19.94 27.43
CA GLU A 40 -10.17 -20.16 26.50
C GLU A 40 -10.36 -19.33 25.22
N GLU A 41 -11.57 -19.31 24.67
CA GLU A 41 -11.91 -18.50 23.48
C GLU A 41 -11.76 -17.00 23.76
N ASN A 42 -12.23 -16.52 24.92
CA ASN A 42 -12.05 -15.12 25.32
C ASN A 42 -10.56 -14.74 25.38
N THR A 43 -9.73 -15.57 26.04
CA THR A 43 -8.28 -15.33 26.13
C THR A 43 -7.61 -15.38 24.74
N CYS A 44 -8.06 -16.27 23.87
CA CYS A 44 -7.58 -16.33 22.49
C CYS A 44 -7.91 -15.05 21.71
N LEU A 45 -9.15 -14.55 21.83
CA LEU A 45 -9.60 -13.32 21.17
C LEU A 45 -8.78 -12.11 21.60
N ASP A 46 -8.55 -11.93 22.91
CA ASP A 46 -7.74 -10.83 23.45
C ASP A 46 -6.32 -10.86 22.87
N HIS A 47 -5.69 -12.04 22.86
CA HIS A 47 -4.37 -12.21 22.26
C HIS A 47 -4.37 -12.02 20.74
N CYS A 48 -5.40 -12.49 20.03
CA CYS A 48 -5.51 -12.38 18.58
C CYS A 48 -5.58 -10.92 18.15
N VAL A 49 -6.48 -10.15 18.77
CA VAL A 49 -6.66 -8.72 18.49
C VAL A 49 -5.38 -7.95 18.87
N GLY A 50 -4.82 -8.20 20.06
CA GLY A 50 -3.58 -7.54 20.49
C GLY A 50 -2.40 -7.80 19.54
N LYS A 51 -2.21 -9.05 19.11
CA LYS A 51 -1.18 -9.42 18.12
C LYS A 51 -1.42 -8.75 16.78
N HIS A 52 -2.68 -8.71 16.31
CA HIS A 52 -3.00 -8.11 15.01
C HIS A 52 -2.72 -6.61 15.01
N ILE A 53 -3.16 -5.88 16.05
CA ILE A 53 -2.91 -4.44 16.17
C ILE A 53 -1.41 -4.16 16.23
N HIS A 54 -0.67 -4.91 17.04
CA HIS A 54 0.78 -4.74 17.13
C HIS A 54 1.48 -5.00 15.79
N ALA A 55 1.12 -6.09 15.10
CA ALA A 55 1.66 -6.41 13.79
C ALA A 55 1.30 -5.33 12.74
N ASN A 56 0.06 -4.83 12.76
CA ASN A 56 -0.39 -3.77 11.87
C ASN A 56 0.45 -2.50 12.06
N HIS A 57 0.65 -2.06 13.30
CA HIS A 57 1.50 -0.90 13.61
C HIS A 57 2.96 -1.11 13.21
N MET A 58 3.52 -2.29 13.47
CA MET A 58 4.89 -2.61 13.07
C MET A 58 5.07 -2.57 11.54
N ILE A 59 4.14 -3.16 10.79
CA ILE A 59 4.15 -3.12 9.32
C ILE A 59 4.02 -1.67 8.83
N MET A 60 3.11 -0.89 9.40
CA MET A 60 2.96 0.53 9.04
C MET A 60 4.24 1.33 9.29
N SER A 61 4.92 1.09 10.42
CA SER A 61 6.18 1.76 10.75
C SER A 61 7.27 1.44 9.72
N VAL A 62 7.45 0.15 9.40
CA VAL A 62 8.45 -0.29 8.41
C VAL A 62 8.08 0.23 7.02
N TYR A 63 6.80 0.23 6.66
CA TYR A 63 6.33 0.76 5.39
C TYR A 63 6.61 2.26 5.26
N ALA A 64 6.36 3.05 6.30
CA ALA A 64 6.63 4.48 6.32
C ALA A 64 8.13 4.79 6.15
N GLU A 65 9.01 3.95 6.69
CA GLU A 65 10.46 4.08 6.52
C GLU A 65 10.93 3.71 5.11
N LEU A 66 10.38 2.63 4.54
CA LEU A 66 10.86 2.09 3.27
C LEU A 66 10.23 2.75 2.04
N GLN A 67 8.97 3.21 2.13
CA GLN A 67 8.23 3.76 1.00
C GLN A 67 8.97 4.92 0.29
N PRO A 68 9.59 5.90 0.99
CA PRO A 68 10.34 6.97 0.33
C PRO A 68 11.51 6.44 -0.49
N VAL A 69 12.26 5.46 0.04
CA VAL A 69 13.40 4.84 -0.65
C VAL A 69 12.96 4.13 -1.92
N TYR A 70 11.86 3.36 -1.85
CA TYR A 70 11.29 2.69 -3.02
C TYR A 70 10.77 3.69 -4.05
N MET A 71 10.09 4.75 -3.60
CA MET A 71 9.57 5.79 -4.49
C MET A 71 10.69 6.56 -5.17
N GLN A 72 11.76 6.90 -4.46
CA GLN A 72 12.92 7.58 -5.04
C GLN A 72 13.58 6.74 -6.14
N ARG A 73 13.86 5.46 -5.86
CA ARG A 73 14.42 4.55 -6.88
C ARG A 73 13.53 4.45 -8.11
N ARG A 74 12.21 4.37 -7.92
CA ARG A 74 11.25 4.35 -9.03
C ARG A 74 11.26 5.66 -9.82
N MET A 75 11.39 6.81 -9.17
CA MET A 75 11.48 8.10 -9.85
C MET A 75 12.79 8.22 -10.66
N ASP A 76 13.92 7.77 -10.12
CA ASP A 76 15.20 7.79 -10.83
C ASP A 76 15.17 6.91 -12.09
N GLU A 77 14.53 5.75 -12.03
CA GLU A 77 14.31 4.88 -13.18
C GLU A 77 13.41 5.54 -14.23
N MET A 78 12.32 6.19 -13.80
CA MET A 78 11.41 6.92 -14.69
C MET A 78 12.11 8.11 -15.37
N ASN A 79 12.90 8.88 -14.63
CA ASN A 79 13.63 10.03 -15.17
C ASN A 79 14.64 9.59 -16.24
N LYS A 80 15.38 8.49 -16.01
CA LYS A 80 16.29 7.94 -17.03
C LYS A 80 15.54 7.49 -18.29
N GLN A 81 14.35 6.92 -18.14
CA GLN A 81 13.52 6.56 -19.29
C GLN A 81 13.03 7.80 -20.05
N LEU A 82 12.64 8.85 -19.34
CA LEU A 82 12.21 10.12 -19.93
C LEU A 82 13.37 10.79 -20.69
N GLU A 83 14.55 10.87 -20.08
CA GLU A 83 15.76 11.41 -20.70
C GLU A 83 16.14 10.63 -21.97
N ALA A 84 16.06 9.30 -21.95
CA ALA A 84 16.30 8.47 -23.13
C ALA A 84 15.26 8.71 -24.24
N GLN A 85 13.99 8.91 -23.88
CA GLN A 85 12.94 9.25 -24.85
C GLN A 85 13.14 10.65 -25.45
N GLN A 86 13.52 11.63 -24.63
CA GLN A 86 13.81 12.99 -25.07
C GLN A 86 15.01 13.03 -26.02
N ALA A 87 16.11 12.35 -25.69
CA ALA A 87 17.30 12.27 -26.55
C ALA A 87 16.99 11.58 -27.89
N ALA A 88 16.17 10.53 -27.89
CA ALA A 88 15.73 9.88 -29.13
C ALA A 88 14.83 10.78 -29.99
N GLN A 89 13.95 11.56 -29.36
CA GLN A 89 13.13 12.56 -30.07
C GLN A 89 13.98 13.69 -30.65
N GLU A 90 14.91 14.26 -29.89
CA GLU A 90 15.82 15.31 -30.39
C GLU A 90 16.68 14.79 -31.55
N ALA A 91 17.23 13.58 -31.45
CA ALA A 91 17.99 12.98 -32.55
C ALA A 91 17.13 12.78 -33.81
N ALA A 92 15.86 12.41 -33.67
CA ALA A 92 14.94 12.27 -34.80
C ALA A 92 14.60 13.63 -35.45
N VAL A 93 14.42 14.69 -34.65
CA VAL A 93 14.17 16.06 -35.16
C VAL A 93 15.37 16.58 -35.94
N VAL A 94 16.58 16.46 -35.37
CA VAL A 94 17.82 16.92 -36.04
C VAL A 94 18.07 16.15 -37.35
N GLN A 95 17.78 14.84 -37.38
CA GLN A 95 17.88 14.05 -38.61
C GLN A 95 16.87 14.48 -39.68
N ALA A 96 15.63 14.79 -39.29
CA ALA A 96 14.60 15.28 -40.21
C ALA A 96 14.97 16.64 -40.81
N GLU A 97 15.52 17.55 -40.01
CA GLU A 97 15.98 18.87 -40.46
C GLU A 97 17.17 18.77 -41.44
N GLN A 98 18.15 17.89 -41.17
CA GLN A 98 19.29 17.67 -42.07
C GLN A 98 18.86 17.09 -43.42
N GLN A 99 17.88 16.19 -43.45
CA GLN A 99 17.35 15.63 -44.69
C GLN A 99 16.62 16.68 -45.54
N GLN A 100 15.92 17.63 -44.91
CA GLN A 100 15.27 18.73 -45.62
C GLN A 100 16.28 19.70 -46.24
N GLN A 101 17.40 19.98 -45.57
CA GLN A 101 18.45 20.87 -46.10
C GLN A 101 19.24 20.26 -47.27
N GLN A 102 19.32 18.93 -47.39
CA GLN A 102 19.98 18.28 -48.53
C GLN A 102 19.12 18.20 -49.80
N GLN A 103 17.83 18.52 -49.69
CA GLN A 103 16.87 18.50 -50.82
C GLN A 103 16.64 19.88 -51.44
N GLN A 104 17.28 20.93 -50.93
CA GLN A 104 17.34 22.29 -51.51
C GLN A 104 18.71 22.53 -52.12
#